data_AF-A0A966HFZ4-F1
#
_entry.id   AF-A0A966HFZ4-F1
#
_cell.length_a   1.000
_cell.length_b   1.000
_cell.length_c   1.000
_cell.angle_alpha   90.00
_cell.angle_beta   90.00
_cell.angle_gamma   90.00
#
_symmetry.space_group_name_H-M   'P 1'
#
loop_
_entity.id
_entity.type
_entity.pdbx_description
1 polymer ?
#
loop_
_entity_poly.entity_id
_entity_poly.type
_entity_poly.pdbx_seq_one_letter_code
_entity_poly.pdbx_strand_id
1 'polypeptide(L)'
;MDSDEEGKLNEMKMRPDSPVFLLILDGWGIAPESEANALSLAKTPYISKLIKEYPAIILDTVKGSLNNRYLTLGAGSLVNSEEQIIYNDLSSVLASYNLRQLKIFDSERLAALSYFFNGRREDKLVAEDWLSISSATRNQAFDINFSTKKIFQESARAFKSGSYDFIVATASILDYFASLGNMSATANAFEDLNRLIKKLTNEILDQGGVLIITATCGNAEKMLDFATDMPDKKNTDNPVPFILIGNQFKGRTIGPKDAPSGDLSLLETMGSIYNIAPTICKILNLGEEAENNFLAQSLI
;
A
#
# COMPACT_ATOMS: atom_id res chain seq x y z
N MET A 1 30.98 -31.00 -14.54
CA MET A 1 29.69 -30.29 -14.59
C MET A 1 29.94 -29.13 -15.51
N ASP A 2 29.36 -29.17 -16.70
CA ASP A 2 29.64 -28.23 -17.77
C ASP A 2 29.16 -26.84 -17.35
N SER A 3 29.92 -25.81 -17.75
CA SER A 3 29.57 -24.38 -17.58
C SER A 3 28.19 -24.01 -18.12
N ASP A 4 27.63 -24.85 -18.99
CA ASP A 4 26.29 -24.72 -19.56
C ASP A 4 25.16 -25.15 -18.60
N GLU A 5 25.44 -26.01 -17.61
CA GLU A 5 24.45 -26.36 -16.56
C GLU A 5 24.39 -25.30 -15.45
N GLU A 6 25.51 -24.69 -15.08
CA GLU A 6 25.53 -23.53 -14.16
C GLU A 6 24.89 -22.29 -14.81
N GLY A 7 25.11 -22.07 -16.12
CA GLY A 7 24.42 -21.01 -16.89
C GLY A 7 22.91 -21.22 -16.95
N LYS A 8 22.45 -22.45 -17.17
CA LYS A 8 21.01 -22.80 -17.18
C LYS A 8 20.37 -22.80 -15.80
N LEU A 9 21.10 -23.17 -14.74
CA LEU A 9 20.60 -23.05 -13.36
C LEU A 9 20.42 -21.57 -12.95
N ASN A 10 21.31 -20.68 -13.41
CA ASN A 10 21.20 -19.24 -13.16
C ASN A 10 20.10 -18.57 -13.99
N GLU A 11 19.82 -19.04 -15.22
CA GLU A 11 18.65 -18.59 -15.99
C GLU A 11 17.31 -19.11 -15.43
N MET A 12 17.31 -20.17 -14.62
CA MET A 12 16.10 -20.80 -14.08
C MET A 12 15.52 -20.15 -12.82
N LYS A 13 16.17 -19.12 -12.24
CA LYS A 13 15.62 -18.36 -11.10
C LYS A 13 15.10 -16.97 -11.53
N MET A 14 14.34 -16.90 -12.63
CA MET A 14 13.76 -15.63 -13.11
C MET A 14 12.46 -15.20 -12.40
N ARG A 15 11.88 -16.03 -11.53
CA ARG A 15 10.69 -15.63 -10.76
C ARG A 15 11.01 -15.48 -9.27
N PRO A 16 10.52 -14.41 -8.62
CA PRO A 16 10.65 -14.20 -7.18
C PRO A 16 10.13 -15.41 -6.40
N ASP A 17 10.78 -15.71 -5.27
CA ASP A 17 10.40 -16.82 -4.39
C ASP A 17 9.00 -16.60 -3.75
N SER A 18 8.51 -15.35 -3.72
CA SER A 18 7.19 -15.00 -3.18
C SER A 18 6.60 -13.79 -3.92
N PRO A 19 5.38 -13.89 -4.49
CA PRO A 19 4.71 -12.73 -5.06
C PRO A 19 4.35 -11.71 -3.98
N VAL A 20 4.45 -10.42 -4.32
CA VAL A 20 4.22 -9.31 -3.39
C VAL A 20 2.92 -8.58 -3.73
N PHE A 21 2.11 -8.35 -2.71
CA PHE A 21 0.91 -7.53 -2.78
C PHE A 21 1.09 -6.25 -1.96
N LEU A 22 0.95 -5.09 -2.57
CA LEU A 22 0.88 -3.79 -1.88
C LEU A 22 -0.58 -3.31 -1.82
N LEU A 23 -1.12 -3.18 -0.61
CA LEU A 23 -2.44 -2.62 -0.34
C LEU A 23 -2.31 -1.21 0.24
N ILE A 24 -2.81 -0.21 -0.50
CA ILE A 24 -2.83 1.20 -0.10
C ILE A 24 -4.24 1.57 0.37
N LEU A 25 -4.37 2.02 1.61
CA LEU A 25 -5.63 2.39 2.25
C LEU A 25 -5.63 3.88 2.57
N ASP A 26 -5.82 4.71 1.54
CA ASP A 26 -5.76 6.17 1.69
C ASP A 26 -6.76 6.68 2.73
N GLY A 27 -6.29 7.59 3.58
CA GLY A 27 -7.02 8.12 4.74
C GLY A 27 -6.67 7.42 6.05
N TRP A 28 -5.83 6.37 6.04
CA TRP A 28 -5.32 5.73 7.26
C TRP A 28 -4.02 6.39 7.73
N GLY A 29 -4.14 7.46 8.50
CA GLY A 29 -3.01 8.04 9.25
C GLY A 29 -2.93 7.50 10.68
N ILE A 30 -1.82 7.81 11.35
CA ILE A 30 -1.54 7.44 12.73
C ILE A 30 -1.62 8.69 13.61
N ALA A 31 -2.49 8.62 14.61
CA ALA A 31 -2.61 9.60 15.67
C ALA A 31 -3.04 8.88 16.97
N PRO A 32 -2.77 9.47 18.14
CA PRO A 32 -3.29 8.96 19.41
C PRO A 32 -4.82 8.80 19.42
N GLU A 33 -5.30 7.96 20.32
CA GLU A 33 -6.73 7.81 20.58
C GLU A 33 -7.35 9.17 20.98
N SER A 34 -8.45 9.53 20.33
CA SER A 34 -9.22 10.74 20.64
C SER A 34 -10.60 10.68 19.99
N GLU A 35 -11.51 11.56 20.40
CA GLU A 35 -12.82 11.74 19.76
C GLU A 35 -12.74 12.23 18.31
N ALA A 36 -11.60 12.80 17.90
CA ALA A 36 -11.32 13.22 16.53
C ALA A 36 -10.87 12.04 15.64
N ASN A 37 -10.53 10.89 16.22
CA ASN A 37 -9.91 9.77 15.52
C ASN A 37 -10.93 8.65 15.26
N ALA A 38 -11.52 8.62 14.06
CA ALA A 38 -12.52 7.61 13.70
C ALA A 38 -11.97 6.18 13.77
N LEU A 39 -10.66 6.01 13.51
CA LEU A 39 -10.02 4.70 13.51
C LEU A 39 -9.96 4.10 14.92
N SER A 40 -9.80 4.94 15.93
CA SER A 40 -9.81 4.52 17.34
C SER A 40 -11.19 4.06 17.83
N LEU A 41 -12.27 4.54 17.18
CA LEU A 41 -13.64 4.16 17.49
C LEU A 41 -14.05 2.81 16.88
N ALA A 42 -13.29 2.32 15.90
CA ALA A 42 -13.63 1.12 15.14
C ALA A 42 -13.12 -0.17 15.79
N LYS A 43 -13.93 -1.23 15.75
CA LYS A 43 -13.53 -2.56 16.23
C LYS A 43 -12.77 -3.34 15.15
N THR A 44 -11.44 -3.31 15.21
CA THR A 44 -10.57 -3.95 14.22
C THR A 44 -9.68 -5.06 14.81
N PRO A 45 -10.26 -6.13 15.38
CA PRO A 45 -9.49 -7.17 16.08
C PRO A 45 -8.50 -7.93 15.18
N TYR A 46 -8.76 -8.01 13.87
CA TYR A 46 -7.86 -8.67 12.94
C TYR A 46 -6.68 -7.78 12.57
N ILE A 47 -6.91 -6.49 12.29
CA ILE A 47 -5.83 -5.52 12.07
C ILE A 47 -4.95 -5.43 13.33
N SER A 48 -5.56 -5.33 14.51
CA SER A 48 -4.85 -5.36 15.80
C SER A 48 -3.99 -6.60 15.98
N LYS A 49 -4.48 -7.76 15.51
CA LYS A 49 -3.72 -9.02 15.51
C LYS A 49 -2.52 -8.93 14.54
N LEU A 50 -2.70 -8.39 13.34
CA LEU A 50 -1.62 -8.25 12.36
C LEU A 50 -0.48 -7.37 12.91
N ILE A 51 -0.81 -6.23 13.53
CA ILE A 51 0.18 -5.32 14.14
C ILE A 51 0.99 -6.02 15.23
N LYS A 52 0.41 -6.99 15.95
CA LYS A 52 1.07 -7.74 17.02
C LYS A 52 1.87 -8.94 16.54
N GLU A 53 1.45 -9.59 15.46
CA GLU A 53 2.05 -10.83 14.96
C GLU A 53 3.09 -10.63 13.86
N TYR A 54 3.11 -9.45 13.23
CA TYR A 54 3.96 -9.14 12.08
C TYR A 54 4.66 -7.80 12.27
N PRO A 55 5.81 -7.59 11.60
CA PRO A 55 6.50 -6.32 11.65
C PRO A 55 5.57 -5.17 11.25
N ALA A 56 5.41 -4.23 12.15
CA ALA A 56 4.56 -3.06 11.98
C ALA A 56 5.31 -1.82 12.46
N ILE A 57 5.57 -0.90 11.53
CA ILE A 57 6.21 0.39 11.77
C ILE A 57 5.32 1.50 11.24
N ILE A 58 5.74 2.75 11.45
CA ILE A 58 5.09 3.91 10.86
C ILE A 58 6.09 4.64 9.95
N LEU A 59 5.57 5.19 8.87
CA LEU A 59 6.34 5.92 7.85
C LEU A 59 5.85 7.36 7.77
N ASP A 60 6.78 8.29 7.64
CA ASP A 60 6.48 9.66 7.27
C ASP A 60 5.80 9.71 5.90
N THR A 61 4.76 10.52 5.79
CA THR A 61 4.22 10.89 4.47
C THR A 61 5.01 12.05 3.89
N VAL A 62 4.71 12.40 2.64
CA VAL A 62 5.31 13.57 1.99
C VAL A 62 4.27 14.65 1.78
N LYS A 63 4.68 15.90 1.92
CA LYS A 63 3.82 17.04 1.66
C LYS A 63 3.42 17.07 0.18
N GLY A 64 2.22 17.61 -0.07
CA GLY A 64 1.71 17.82 -1.42
C GLY A 64 0.44 17.04 -1.71
N SER A 65 0.05 17.07 -2.99
CA SER A 65 -1.16 16.43 -3.48
C SER A 65 -1.09 14.91 -3.35
N LEU A 66 -2.27 14.27 -3.34
CA LEU A 66 -2.38 12.82 -3.40
C LEU A 66 -1.52 12.22 -4.53
N ASN A 67 -1.61 12.81 -5.72
CA ASN A 67 -0.84 12.41 -6.89
C ASN A 67 0.68 12.49 -6.65
N ASN A 68 1.17 13.53 -5.96
CA ASN A 68 2.59 13.63 -5.62
C ASN A 68 3.06 12.52 -4.67
N ARG A 69 2.19 12.07 -3.76
CA ARG A 69 2.50 10.98 -2.81
C ARG A 69 2.62 9.65 -3.54
N TYR A 70 1.73 9.35 -4.48
CA TYR A 70 1.83 8.15 -5.31
C TYR A 70 3.07 8.18 -6.22
N LEU A 71 3.39 9.35 -6.79
CA LEU A 71 4.64 9.55 -7.54
C LEU A 71 5.86 9.28 -6.68
N THR A 72 5.92 9.87 -5.48
CA THR A 72 7.03 9.72 -4.55
C THR A 72 7.20 8.27 -4.08
N LEU A 73 6.09 7.57 -3.80
CA LEU A 73 6.10 6.15 -3.45
C LEU A 73 6.66 5.31 -4.60
N GLY A 74 6.12 5.47 -5.82
CA GLY A 74 6.57 4.71 -7.00
C GLY A 74 8.01 5.03 -7.40
N ALA A 75 8.43 6.29 -7.29
CA ALA A 75 9.77 6.75 -7.61
C ALA A 75 10.86 6.28 -6.63
N GLY A 76 10.48 5.73 -5.47
CA GLY A 76 11.43 5.37 -4.41
C GLY A 76 12.34 6.53 -3.97
N SER A 77 11.85 7.77 -4.10
CA SER A 77 12.58 8.98 -3.73
C SER A 77 11.61 10.14 -3.52
N LEU A 78 11.98 11.11 -2.67
CA LEU A 78 11.20 12.33 -2.50
C LEU A 78 11.16 13.14 -3.81
N VAL A 79 9.96 13.35 -4.35
CA VAL A 79 9.75 14.19 -5.54
C VAL A 79 9.05 15.48 -5.14
N ASN A 80 9.75 16.61 -5.30
CA ASN A 80 9.24 17.93 -4.95
C ASN A 80 8.80 18.76 -6.16
N SER A 81 9.24 18.38 -7.37
CA SER A 81 8.93 19.11 -8.60
C SER A 81 7.66 18.57 -9.26
N GLU A 82 6.78 19.48 -9.67
CA GLU A 82 5.54 19.15 -10.40
C GLU A 82 5.78 18.67 -11.83
N GLU A 83 6.97 18.93 -12.40
CA GLU A 83 7.30 18.64 -13.80
C GLU A 83 8.31 17.49 -13.97
N GLN A 84 8.94 17.04 -12.88
CA GLN A 84 10.00 16.02 -12.95
C GLN A 84 9.48 14.65 -13.41
N ILE A 85 9.96 14.16 -14.54
CA ILE A 85 9.66 12.79 -15.01
C ILE A 85 10.64 11.81 -14.35
N ILE A 86 10.14 10.66 -13.89
CA ILE A 86 10.94 9.62 -13.26
C ILE A 86 10.94 8.40 -14.20
N TYR A 87 12.14 7.96 -14.60
CA TYR A 87 12.30 6.80 -15.50
C TYR A 87 12.59 5.49 -14.77
N ASN A 88 13.15 5.57 -13.56
CA ASN A 88 13.54 4.42 -12.74
C ASN A 88 12.57 4.25 -11.55
N ASP A 89 11.28 4.37 -11.82
CA ASP A 89 10.23 4.05 -10.85
C ASP A 89 10.08 2.53 -10.65
N LEU A 90 9.37 2.11 -9.61
CA LEU A 90 9.16 0.72 -9.27
C LEU A 90 8.58 -0.07 -10.44
N SER A 91 7.58 0.45 -11.15
CA SER A 91 6.98 -0.28 -12.27
C SER A 91 7.97 -0.47 -13.41
N SER A 92 8.82 0.54 -13.69
CA SER A 92 9.89 0.44 -14.68
C SER A 92 10.95 -0.60 -14.28
N VAL A 93 11.34 -0.64 -12.99
CA VAL A 93 12.25 -1.67 -12.46
C VAL A 93 11.64 -3.07 -12.59
N LEU A 94 10.39 -3.27 -12.16
CA LEU A 94 9.74 -4.59 -12.30
C LEU A 94 9.66 -5.05 -13.76
N ALA A 95 9.38 -4.13 -14.69
CA ALA A 95 9.33 -4.42 -16.11
C ALA A 95 10.70 -4.82 -16.69
N SER A 96 11.81 -4.20 -16.25
CA SER A 96 13.15 -4.55 -16.72
C SER A 96 13.58 -5.97 -16.28
N TYR A 97 12.99 -6.49 -15.21
CA TYR A 97 13.15 -7.87 -14.75
C TYR A 97 12.08 -8.83 -15.32
N ASN A 98 11.28 -8.39 -16.30
CA ASN A 98 10.20 -9.18 -16.92
C ASN A 98 9.13 -9.68 -15.94
N LEU A 99 8.93 -8.99 -14.82
CA LEU A 99 7.95 -9.36 -13.81
C LEU A 99 6.56 -8.89 -14.20
N ARG A 100 5.57 -9.78 -14.06
CA ARG A 100 4.18 -9.45 -14.33
C ARG A 100 3.63 -8.65 -13.16
N GLN A 101 3.08 -7.48 -13.46
CA GLN A 101 2.54 -6.57 -12.46
C GLN A 101 1.08 -6.20 -12.76
N LEU A 102 0.26 -6.10 -11.71
CA LEU A 102 -1.14 -5.70 -11.81
C LEU A 102 -1.43 -4.50 -10.90
N LYS A 103 -2.16 -3.53 -11.44
CA LYS A 103 -2.69 -2.40 -10.67
C LYS A 103 -4.20 -2.45 -10.60
N ILE A 104 -4.75 -2.36 -9.39
CA ILE A 104 -6.20 -2.40 -9.15
C ILE A 104 -6.62 -1.13 -8.42
N PHE A 105 -7.52 -0.36 -9.01
CA PHE A 105 -7.95 0.94 -8.47
C PHE A 105 -9.39 1.26 -8.86
N ASP A 106 -10.03 2.12 -8.08
CA ASP A 106 -11.27 2.78 -8.49
C ASP A 106 -10.99 3.89 -9.54
N SER A 107 -12.03 4.41 -10.19
CA SER A 107 -11.88 5.49 -11.18
C SER A 107 -11.26 6.77 -10.61
N GLU A 108 -11.43 7.01 -9.31
CA GLU A 108 -10.97 8.18 -8.56
C GLU A 108 -9.47 8.12 -8.28
N ARG A 109 -8.88 6.92 -8.34
CA ARG A 109 -7.45 6.66 -8.17
C ARG A 109 -6.71 6.29 -9.46
N LEU A 110 -7.37 6.38 -10.62
CA LEU A 110 -6.78 6.09 -11.93
C LEU A 110 -5.44 6.81 -12.11
N ALA A 111 -5.44 8.14 -12.15
CA ALA A 111 -4.21 8.90 -12.39
C ALA A 111 -3.13 8.65 -11.33
N ALA A 112 -3.54 8.55 -10.06
CA ALA A 112 -2.64 8.35 -8.94
C ALA A 112 -1.84 7.03 -9.08
N LEU A 113 -2.53 5.91 -9.28
CA LEU A 113 -1.88 4.60 -9.33
C LEU A 113 -1.37 4.22 -10.74
N SER A 114 -1.83 4.88 -11.80
CA SER A 114 -1.26 4.72 -13.13
C SER A 114 -0.15 5.72 -13.41
N TYR A 115 -0.50 6.91 -13.90
CA TYR A 115 0.41 7.94 -14.41
C TYR A 115 1.42 8.39 -13.37
N PHE A 116 0.97 8.77 -12.16
CA PHE A 116 1.87 9.30 -11.13
C PHE A 116 2.77 8.21 -10.56
N PHE A 117 2.23 7.06 -10.17
CA PHE A 117 3.03 5.93 -9.69
C PHE A 117 4.09 5.48 -10.71
N ASN A 118 3.80 5.57 -12.02
CA ASN A 118 4.74 5.29 -13.11
C ASN A 118 5.63 6.49 -13.48
N GLY A 119 5.95 7.36 -12.52
CA GLY A 119 6.92 8.42 -12.79
C GLY A 119 6.46 9.48 -13.79
N ARG A 120 5.15 9.72 -13.92
CA ARG A 120 4.51 10.59 -14.94
C ARG A 120 4.57 10.03 -16.37
N ARG A 121 4.53 8.71 -16.50
CA ARG A 121 4.42 8.01 -17.79
C ARG A 121 2.97 7.74 -18.17
N GLU A 122 2.59 8.07 -19.39
CA GLU A 122 1.23 7.83 -19.91
C GLU A 122 1.01 6.37 -20.32
N ASP A 123 1.99 5.79 -21.00
CA ASP A 123 1.90 4.43 -21.51
C ASP A 123 2.12 3.38 -20.43
N LYS A 124 1.39 2.26 -20.57
CA LYS A 124 1.65 1.05 -19.81
C LYS A 124 3.03 0.49 -20.13
N LEU A 125 3.68 -0.06 -19.11
CA LEU A 125 4.93 -0.79 -19.27
C LEU A 125 4.68 -2.21 -19.80
N VAL A 126 5.76 -2.85 -20.27
CA VAL A 126 5.72 -4.28 -20.61
C VAL A 126 5.37 -5.08 -19.36
N ALA A 127 4.52 -6.10 -19.54
CA ALA A 127 4.04 -6.97 -18.45
C ALA A 127 3.22 -6.26 -17.36
N GLU A 128 2.72 -5.05 -17.63
CA GLU A 128 1.83 -4.30 -16.74
C GLU A 128 0.36 -4.36 -17.19
N ASP A 129 -0.50 -4.86 -16.29
CA ASP A 129 -1.95 -4.84 -16.44
C ASP A 129 -2.58 -3.81 -15.49
N TRP A 130 -3.66 -3.16 -15.93
CA TRP A 130 -4.47 -2.27 -15.09
C TRP A 130 -5.92 -2.77 -15.07
N LEU A 131 -6.49 -2.83 -13.87
CA LEU A 131 -7.89 -3.14 -13.61
C LEU A 131 -8.56 -1.96 -12.92
N SER A 132 -9.28 -1.17 -13.70
CA SER A 132 -10.11 -0.07 -13.18
C SER A 132 -11.49 -0.59 -12.77
N ILE A 133 -11.87 -0.35 -11.51
CA ILE A 133 -13.15 -0.72 -10.94
C ILE A 133 -14.05 0.50 -10.90
N SER A 134 -15.18 0.47 -11.61
CA SER A 134 -16.16 1.56 -11.52
C SER A 134 -16.79 1.62 -10.13
N SER A 135 -16.86 2.82 -9.56
CA SER A 135 -17.66 3.13 -8.37
C SER A 135 -19.16 3.24 -8.67
N ALA A 136 -19.59 3.21 -9.93
CA ALA A 136 -21.01 3.22 -10.28
C ALA A 136 -21.64 1.82 -10.21
N THR A 137 -22.92 1.77 -9.83
CA THR A 137 -23.76 0.56 -9.84
C THR A 137 -24.97 0.76 -10.76
N ARG A 138 -25.77 -0.29 -10.96
CA ARG A 138 -27.02 -0.19 -11.74
C ARG A 138 -28.00 0.86 -11.17
N ASN A 139 -27.98 1.09 -9.86
CA ASN A 139 -28.97 1.90 -9.15
C ASN A 139 -28.40 3.23 -8.60
N GLN A 140 -27.07 3.40 -8.58
CA GLN A 140 -26.41 4.57 -8.01
C GLN A 140 -25.24 4.99 -8.88
N ALA A 141 -25.11 6.30 -9.14
CA ALA A 141 -23.99 6.85 -9.90
C ALA A 141 -22.63 6.68 -9.19
N PHE A 142 -22.64 6.52 -7.87
CA PHE A 142 -21.45 6.38 -7.05
C PHE A 142 -21.74 5.58 -5.76
N ASP A 143 -21.00 4.51 -5.52
CA ASP A 143 -21.00 3.68 -4.31
C ASP A 143 -19.58 3.17 -4.01
N ILE A 144 -18.88 3.85 -3.11
CA ILE A 144 -17.53 3.49 -2.69
C ILE A 144 -17.46 2.14 -1.96
N ASN A 145 -18.55 1.71 -1.29
CA ASN A 145 -18.56 0.42 -0.61
C ASN A 145 -18.57 -0.71 -1.63
N PHE A 146 -19.30 -0.53 -2.73
CA PHE A 146 -19.34 -1.47 -3.83
C PHE A 146 -17.96 -1.61 -4.50
N SER A 147 -17.34 -0.49 -4.91
CA SER A 147 -16.01 -0.54 -5.54
C SER A 147 -14.97 -1.12 -4.59
N THR A 148 -14.96 -0.73 -3.31
CA THR A 148 -14.05 -1.31 -2.30
C THR A 148 -14.20 -2.83 -2.20
N LYS A 149 -15.42 -3.35 -2.06
CA LYS A 149 -15.65 -4.80 -1.99
C LYS A 149 -15.15 -5.52 -3.26
N LYS A 150 -15.37 -4.91 -4.42
CA LYS A 150 -14.96 -5.46 -5.71
C LYS A 150 -13.44 -5.42 -5.89
N ILE A 151 -12.76 -4.37 -5.45
CA ILE A 151 -11.29 -4.28 -5.44
C ILE A 151 -10.70 -5.43 -4.63
N PHE A 152 -11.19 -5.68 -3.41
CA PHE A 152 -10.71 -6.81 -2.60
C PHE A 152 -11.02 -8.18 -3.21
N GLN A 153 -12.20 -8.34 -3.85
CA GLN A 153 -12.56 -9.58 -4.54
C GLN A 153 -11.64 -9.86 -5.73
N GLU A 154 -11.43 -8.87 -6.61
CA GLU A 154 -10.56 -9.02 -7.77
C GLU A 154 -9.09 -9.15 -7.35
N SER A 155 -8.67 -8.50 -6.26
CA SER A 155 -7.34 -8.67 -5.65
C SER A 155 -7.08 -10.12 -5.26
N ALA A 156 -8.00 -10.74 -4.51
CA ALA A 156 -7.87 -12.14 -4.11
C ALA A 156 -7.87 -13.07 -5.33
N ARG A 157 -8.74 -12.81 -6.32
CA ARG A 157 -8.80 -13.57 -7.57
C ARG A 157 -7.50 -13.47 -8.38
N ALA A 158 -6.98 -12.27 -8.53
CA ALA A 158 -5.74 -12.02 -9.27
C ALA A 158 -4.56 -12.70 -8.58
N PHE A 159 -4.46 -12.61 -7.26
CA PHE A 159 -3.41 -13.29 -6.51
C PHE A 159 -3.50 -14.81 -6.70
N LYS A 160 -4.69 -15.39 -6.52
CA LYS A 160 -4.99 -16.82 -6.75
C LYS A 160 -4.66 -17.34 -8.14
N SER A 161 -4.65 -16.47 -9.14
CA SER A 161 -4.31 -16.88 -10.50
C SER A 161 -2.84 -17.26 -10.68
N GLY A 162 -1.95 -16.85 -9.76
CA GLY A 162 -0.50 -17.04 -9.90
C GLY A 162 0.10 -16.34 -11.12
N SER A 163 -0.63 -15.39 -11.72
CA SER A 163 -0.25 -14.75 -12.99
C SER A 163 0.61 -13.51 -12.82
N TYR A 164 0.76 -12.99 -11.60
CA TYR A 164 1.44 -11.75 -11.28
C TYR A 164 2.47 -11.96 -10.17
N ASP A 165 3.65 -11.39 -10.36
CA ASP A 165 4.73 -11.37 -9.38
C ASP A 165 4.56 -10.18 -8.41
N PHE A 166 3.94 -9.10 -8.88
CA PHE A 166 3.59 -7.94 -8.08
C PHE A 166 2.14 -7.49 -8.33
N ILE A 167 1.40 -7.21 -7.26
CA ILE A 167 0.08 -6.58 -7.35
C ILE A 167 0.05 -5.37 -6.44
N VAL A 168 -0.43 -4.23 -6.93
CA VAL A 168 -0.77 -3.07 -6.10
C VAL A 168 -2.25 -2.75 -6.23
N ALA A 169 -2.92 -2.60 -5.09
CA ALA A 169 -4.31 -2.19 -5.03
C ALA A 169 -4.49 -1.01 -4.09
N THR A 170 -5.40 -0.11 -4.44
CA THR A 170 -5.79 1.02 -3.57
C THR A 170 -7.28 0.99 -3.27
N ALA A 171 -7.64 1.30 -2.02
CA ALA A 171 -9.02 1.55 -1.61
C ALA A 171 -9.11 2.87 -0.86
N SER A 172 -9.97 3.77 -1.34
CA SER A 172 -10.09 5.15 -0.86
C SER A 172 -11.23 5.37 0.13
N ILE A 173 -11.85 4.29 0.65
CA ILE A 173 -13.08 4.35 1.45
C ILE A 173 -12.95 5.17 2.75
N LEU A 174 -11.79 5.12 3.40
CA LEU A 174 -11.55 5.89 4.63
C LEU A 174 -11.47 7.38 4.33
N ASP A 175 -10.61 7.75 3.37
CA ASP A 175 -10.50 9.13 2.86
C ASP A 175 -11.85 9.68 2.40
N TYR A 176 -12.63 8.88 1.66
CA TYR A 176 -13.95 9.28 1.19
C TYR A 176 -14.89 9.68 2.33
N PHE A 177 -15.14 8.79 3.31
CA PHE A 177 -16.05 9.12 4.41
C PHE A 177 -15.51 10.20 5.34
N ALA A 178 -14.19 10.24 5.54
CA ALA A 178 -13.55 11.29 6.32
C ALA A 178 -13.71 12.67 5.66
N SER A 179 -13.58 12.76 4.32
CA SER A 179 -13.82 14.00 3.57
C SER A 179 -15.26 14.51 3.65
N LEU A 180 -16.23 13.64 3.97
CA LEU A 180 -17.61 14.03 4.23
C LEU A 180 -17.82 14.51 5.68
N GLY A 181 -16.86 14.30 6.57
CA GLY A 181 -16.96 14.55 8.01
C GLY A 181 -17.83 13.52 8.74
N ASN A 182 -18.03 12.33 8.16
CA ASN A 182 -18.91 11.32 8.74
C ASN A 182 -18.14 10.32 9.61
N MET A 183 -17.86 10.71 10.86
CA MET A 183 -17.09 9.92 11.83
C MET A 183 -17.58 8.47 11.97
N SER A 184 -18.91 8.28 12.08
CA SER A 184 -19.49 6.95 12.24
C SER A 184 -19.33 6.09 10.99
N ALA A 185 -19.53 6.66 9.80
CA ALA A 185 -19.32 5.92 8.56
C ALA A 185 -17.84 5.59 8.35
N THR A 186 -16.92 6.48 8.70
CA THR A 186 -15.48 6.21 8.64
C THR A 186 -15.07 5.07 9.57
N ALA A 187 -15.55 5.06 10.82
CA ALA A 187 -15.31 3.97 11.76
C ALA A 187 -15.87 2.63 11.24
N ASN A 188 -17.11 2.61 10.76
CA ASN A 188 -17.73 1.43 10.17
C ASN A 188 -16.98 0.94 8.91
N ALA A 189 -16.49 1.85 8.07
CA ALA A 189 -15.67 1.51 6.91
C ALA A 189 -14.36 0.82 7.32
N PHE A 190 -13.75 1.24 8.42
CA PHE A 190 -12.55 0.58 8.95
C PHE A 190 -12.85 -0.82 9.53
N GLU A 191 -14.01 -1.01 10.17
CA GLU A 191 -14.48 -2.34 10.57
C GLU A 191 -14.74 -3.27 9.37
N ASP A 192 -15.29 -2.72 8.29
CA ASP A 192 -15.51 -3.43 7.02
C ASP A 192 -14.17 -3.84 6.38
N LEU A 193 -13.20 -2.92 6.33
CA LEU A 193 -11.84 -3.20 5.88
C LEU A 193 -11.18 -4.29 6.73
N ASN A 194 -11.35 -4.28 8.05
CA ASN A 194 -10.83 -5.34 8.92
C ASN A 194 -11.31 -6.75 8.51
N ARG A 195 -12.57 -6.89 8.04
CA ARG A 195 -13.08 -8.17 7.52
C ARG A 195 -12.54 -8.51 6.13
N LEU A 196 -12.40 -7.50 5.25
CA LEU A 196 -11.89 -7.68 3.89
C LEU A 196 -10.39 -8.03 3.88
N ILE A 197 -9.59 -7.30 4.66
CA ILE A 197 -8.17 -7.55 4.89
C ILE A 197 -7.97 -8.99 5.39
N LYS A 198 -8.78 -9.46 6.35
CA LYS A 198 -8.71 -10.87 6.80
C LYS A 198 -8.80 -11.88 5.67
N LYS A 199 -9.76 -11.69 4.75
CA LYS A 199 -9.93 -12.61 3.61
C LYS A 199 -8.74 -12.54 2.65
N LEU A 200 -8.28 -11.32 2.33
CA LEU A 200 -7.17 -11.12 1.42
C LEU A 200 -5.85 -11.65 2.00
N THR A 201 -5.56 -11.36 3.27
CA THR A 201 -4.36 -11.86 3.96
C THR A 201 -4.31 -13.38 3.97
N ASN A 202 -5.42 -14.07 4.27
CA ASN A 202 -5.45 -15.53 4.25
C ASN A 202 -5.11 -16.07 2.84
N GLU A 203 -5.75 -15.54 1.79
CA GLU A 203 -5.50 -15.99 0.42
C GLU A 203 -4.05 -15.75 -0.02
N ILE A 204 -3.43 -14.64 0.42
CA ILE A 204 -2.04 -14.33 0.12
C ILE A 204 -1.09 -15.29 0.85
N LEU A 205 -1.30 -15.50 2.16
CA LEU A 205 -0.45 -16.38 2.96
C LEU A 205 -0.55 -17.85 2.55
N ASP A 206 -1.73 -18.32 2.16
CA ASP A 206 -1.97 -19.69 1.70
C ASP A 206 -1.19 -20.01 0.42
N GLN A 207 -0.83 -18.98 -0.37
CA GLN A 207 -0.02 -19.09 -1.59
C GLN A 207 1.45 -18.73 -1.38
N GLY A 208 1.88 -18.57 -0.13
CA GLY A 208 3.27 -18.20 0.20
C GLY A 208 3.65 -16.78 -0.20
N GLY A 209 2.67 -15.91 -0.39
CA GLY A 209 2.86 -14.51 -0.75
C GLY A 209 3.22 -13.59 0.42
N VAL A 210 3.58 -12.36 0.08
CA VAL A 210 3.81 -11.27 1.03
C VAL A 210 2.80 -10.15 0.79
N LEU A 211 2.14 -9.68 1.85
CA LEU A 211 1.24 -8.54 1.85
C LEU A 211 1.89 -7.37 2.61
N ILE A 212 1.97 -6.21 1.96
CA ILE A 212 2.29 -4.94 2.58
C ILE A 212 1.00 -4.14 2.68
N ILE A 213 0.65 -3.65 3.88
CA ILE A 213 -0.48 -2.72 4.08
C ILE A 213 0.08 -1.36 4.49
N THR A 214 -0.35 -0.31 3.80
CA THR A 214 0.05 1.07 4.08
C THR A 214 -1.02 2.08 3.63
N ALA A 215 -0.70 3.38 3.68
CA ALA A 215 -1.46 4.46 3.10
C ALA A 215 -0.51 5.51 2.51
N THR A 216 -1.01 6.44 1.70
CA THR A 216 -0.19 7.58 1.24
C THR A 216 -0.43 8.86 2.05
N CYS A 217 -1.59 8.95 2.71
CA CYS A 217 -2.01 10.06 3.55
C CYS A 217 -2.93 9.60 4.68
N GLY A 218 -3.01 10.43 5.73
CA GLY A 218 -4.08 10.36 6.73
C GLY A 218 -5.30 11.19 6.35
N ASN A 219 -6.38 10.99 7.10
CA ASN A 219 -7.63 11.77 7.09
C ASN A 219 -8.50 11.30 8.28
N ALA A 220 -8.75 9.99 8.35
CA ALA A 220 -9.68 9.37 9.29
C ALA A 220 -9.24 9.46 10.76
N GLU A 221 -7.93 9.66 11.01
CA GLU A 221 -7.38 9.78 12.35
C GLU A 221 -7.53 11.19 12.94
N LYS A 222 -7.94 12.17 12.13
CA LYS A 222 -8.15 13.57 12.55
C LYS A 222 -9.33 14.21 11.80
N MET A 223 -10.53 13.92 12.27
CA MET A 223 -11.79 14.38 11.66
C MET A 223 -12.49 15.52 12.43
N LEU A 224 -11.87 16.03 13.49
CA LEU A 224 -12.36 17.16 14.28
C LEU A 224 -11.20 18.15 14.51
N ASP A 225 -11.46 19.44 14.32
CA ASP A 225 -10.56 20.50 14.72
C ASP A 225 -10.89 20.94 16.16
N PHE A 226 -10.05 20.56 17.12
CA PHE A 226 -10.24 20.91 18.53
C PHE A 226 -10.27 22.41 18.83
N ALA A 227 -9.70 23.26 17.96
CA ALA A 227 -9.72 24.70 18.16
C ALA A 227 -11.08 25.31 17.81
N THR A 228 -11.78 24.73 16.84
CA THR A 228 -13.04 25.27 16.31
C THR A 228 -14.26 24.41 16.62
N ASP A 229 -14.07 23.18 17.10
CA ASP A 229 -15.09 22.15 17.30
C ASP A 229 -15.86 21.81 15.99
N MET A 230 -15.21 22.06 14.85
CA MET A 230 -15.78 21.83 13.52
C MET A 230 -15.18 20.58 12.88
N PRO A 231 -15.92 19.88 11.99
CA PRO A 231 -15.37 18.74 11.25
C PRO A 231 -14.13 19.14 10.43
N ASP A 232 -13.03 18.45 10.67
CA ASP A 232 -11.86 18.49 9.78
C ASP A 232 -12.05 17.39 8.71
N LYS A 233 -11.89 17.78 7.45
CA LYS A 233 -12.22 16.94 6.27
C LYS A 233 -11.02 16.75 5.35
N LYS A 234 -9.88 17.31 5.73
CA LYS A 234 -8.70 17.39 4.87
C LYS A 234 -7.78 16.22 5.15
N ASN A 235 -7.05 15.82 4.12
CA ASN A 235 -5.93 14.92 4.33
C ASN A 235 -4.90 15.54 5.28
N THR A 236 -4.26 14.68 6.05
CA THR A 236 -3.17 15.03 6.95
C THR A 236 -1.83 14.52 6.38
N ASP A 237 -0.75 15.12 6.89
CA ASP A 237 0.62 14.63 6.69
C ASP A 237 1.05 13.67 7.81
N ASN A 238 0.12 13.23 8.68
CA ASN A 238 0.43 12.33 9.78
C ASN A 238 1.11 11.05 9.24
N PRO A 239 1.99 10.41 10.03
CA PRO A 239 2.58 9.15 9.65
C PRO A 239 1.52 8.11 9.29
N VAL A 240 1.89 7.16 8.44
CA VAL A 240 1.02 6.08 7.95
C VAL A 240 1.56 4.72 8.41
N PRO A 241 0.72 3.70 8.59
CA PRO A 241 1.20 2.38 8.94
C PRO A 241 2.01 1.77 7.80
N PHE A 242 2.93 0.89 8.15
CA PHE A 242 3.53 -0.08 7.25
C PHE A 242 3.53 -1.44 7.97
N ILE A 243 2.70 -2.36 7.51
CA ILE A 243 2.55 -3.69 8.09
C ILE A 243 3.03 -4.72 7.06
N LEU A 244 4.06 -5.49 7.41
CA LEU A 244 4.70 -6.46 6.52
C LEU A 244 4.31 -7.90 6.89
N ILE A 245 3.46 -8.51 6.07
CA ILE A 245 2.78 -9.77 6.39
C ILE A 245 3.25 -10.86 5.43
N GLY A 246 3.97 -11.85 5.96
CA GLY A 246 4.40 -13.04 5.22
C GLY A 246 4.82 -14.13 6.21
N ASN A 247 4.74 -15.40 5.83
CA ASN A 247 5.08 -16.51 6.75
C ASN A 247 6.50 -16.37 7.31
N GLN A 248 7.44 -15.88 6.50
CA GLN A 248 8.82 -15.59 6.88
C GLN A 248 8.98 -14.39 7.83
N PHE A 249 7.99 -13.51 7.93
CA PHE A 249 8.02 -12.31 8.77
C PHE A 249 7.27 -12.48 10.10
N LYS A 250 6.50 -13.55 10.26
CA LYS A 250 5.70 -13.76 11.47
C LYS A 250 6.58 -13.83 12.72
N GLY A 251 6.23 -13.04 13.74
CA GLY A 251 6.95 -12.95 15.01
C GLY A 251 8.32 -12.26 14.91
N ARG A 252 8.61 -11.59 13.79
CA ARG A 252 9.81 -10.76 13.63
C ARG A 252 9.49 -9.29 13.84
N THR A 253 10.52 -8.53 14.17
CA THR A 253 10.49 -7.07 14.29
C THR A 253 11.36 -6.45 13.21
N ILE A 254 10.89 -5.37 12.60
CA ILE A 254 11.70 -4.49 11.74
C ILE A 254 11.68 -3.11 12.43
N GLY A 255 12.86 -2.56 12.71
CA GLY A 255 12.98 -1.33 13.49
C GLY A 255 13.31 -1.54 14.99
N PRO A 256 13.41 -0.44 15.76
CA PRO A 256 14.01 -0.43 17.09
C PRO A 256 13.12 -1.03 18.19
N LYS A 257 11.79 -0.98 18.00
CA LYS A 257 10.80 -1.45 18.99
C LYS A 257 9.49 -1.83 18.30
N ASP A 258 8.81 -2.84 18.84
CA ASP A 258 7.42 -3.14 18.48
C ASP A 258 6.46 -2.10 19.09
N ALA A 259 5.27 -1.99 18.50
CA ALA A 259 4.19 -1.15 19.00
C ALA A 259 3.75 -1.59 20.41
N PRO A 260 3.92 -0.78 21.47
CA PRO A 260 3.46 -1.13 22.80
C PRO A 260 1.96 -1.42 22.81
N SER A 261 1.56 -2.60 23.24
CA SER A 261 0.16 -3.07 23.21
C SER A 261 -0.49 -3.08 21.81
N GLY A 262 0.28 -2.92 20.73
CA GLY A 262 -0.21 -2.76 19.37
C GLY A 262 -0.58 -1.32 18.98
N ASP A 263 -0.23 -0.33 19.80
CA ASP A 263 -0.48 1.09 19.50
C ASP A 263 0.68 1.69 18.68
N LEU A 264 0.42 1.90 17.38
CA LEU A 264 1.37 2.47 16.44
C LEU A 264 1.67 3.96 16.72
N SER A 265 0.79 4.68 17.42
CA SER A 265 0.98 6.10 17.71
C SER A 265 2.13 6.38 18.71
N LEU A 266 2.62 5.33 19.38
CA LEU A 266 3.74 5.38 20.32
C LEU A 266 5.11 5.07 19.65
N LEU A 267 5.10 4.84 18.34
CA LEU A 267 6.31 4.60 17.56
C LEU A 267 6.90 5.91 17.01
N GLU A 268 8.20 5.87 16.73
CA GLU A 268 8.87 6.89 15.93
C GLU A 268 8.88 6.43 14.47
N THR A 269 8.95 7.37 13.54
CA THR A 269 9.00 7.06 12.11
C THR A 269 10.34 6.42 11.74
N MET A 270 10.27 5.34 10.94
CA MET A 270 11.43 4.55 10.54
C MET A 270 11.92 4.86 9.12
N GLY A 271 11.27 5.80 8.45
CA GLY A 271 11.47 6.15 7.05
C GLY A 271 10.23 6.85 6.52
N SER A 272 10.08 6.91 5.20
CA SER A 272 8.94 7.50 4.53
C SER A 272 8.33 6.54 3.51
N ILE A 273 7.16 6.89 2.95
CA ILE A 273 6.47 6.09 1.93
C ILE A 273 7.34 5.77 0.71
N TYR A 274 8.36 6.58 0.41
CA TYR A 274 9.30 6.31 -0.68
C TYR A 274 10.29 5.18 -0.38
N ASN A 275 10.39 4.68 0.86
CA ASN A 275 11.17 3.48 1.18
C ASN A 275 10.45 2.17 0.78
N ILE A 276 9.18 2.24 0.37
CA ILE A 276 8.37 1.06 0.04
C ILE A 276 8.85 0.40 -1.27
N ALA A 277 9.15 1.18 -2.32
CA ALA A 277 9.63 0.66 -3.60
C ALA A 277 10.91 -0.20 -3.47
N PRO A 278 12.03 0.28 -2.88
CA PRO A 278 13.21 -0.55 -2.68
C PRO A 278 12.93 -1.76 -1.78
N THR A 279 12.02 -1.62 -0.79
CA THR A 279 11.60 -2.75 0.05
C THR A 279 10.88 -3.85 -0.74
N ILE A 280 10.04 -3.49 -1.71
CA ILE A 280 9.41 -4.45 -2.61
C ILE A 280 10.47 -5.18 -3.44
N CYS A 281 11.43 -4.47 -4.03
CA CYS A 281 12.53 -5.08 -4.78
C CYS A 281 13.36 -6.06 -3.92
N LYS A 282 13.61 -5.71 -2.65
CA LYS A 282 14.30 -6.59 -1.70
C LYS A 282 13.50 -7.85 -1.38
N ILE A 283 12.18 -7.73 -1.15
CA ILE A 283 11.30 -8.89 -0.88
C ILE A 283 11.22 -9.81 -2.11
N LEU A 284 11.19 -9.23 -3.31
CA LEU A 284 11.20 -9.99 -4.57
C LEU A 284 12.59 -10.59 -4.90
N ASN A 285 13.61 -10.31 -4.07
CA ASN A 285 14.97 -10.79 -4.22
C ASN A 285 15.61 -10.42 -5.58
N LEU A 286 15.43 -9.17 -6.02
CA LEU A 286 15.94 -8.67 -7.31
C LEU A 286 17.41 -8.24 -7.27
N GLY A 287 18.02 -8.23 -6.08
CA GLY A 287 19.42 -7.88 -5.85
C GLY A 287 19.66 -6.37 -5.74
N GLU A 288 20.89 -6.02 -5.36
CA GLU A 288 21.29 -4.62 -5.09
C GLU A 288 21.16 -3.72 -6.31
N GLU A 289 21.30 -4.25 -7.53
CA GLU A 289 21.13 -3.47 -8.76
C GLU A 289 19.72 -2.88 -8.88
N ALA A 290 18.68 -3.67 -8.56
CA ALA A 290 17.31 -3.18 -8.53
C ALA A 290 17.11 -2.14 -7.43
N GLU A 291 17.66 -2.36 -6.23
CA GLU A 291 17.54 -1.43 -5.10
C GLU A 291 18.25 -0.09 -5.37
N ASN A 292 19.39 -0.11 -6.07
CA ASN A 292 20.18 1.08 -6.42
C ASN A 292 19.51 2.00 -7.46
N ASN A 293 18.37 1.61 -8.02
CA ASN A 293 17.53 2.50 -8.83
C ASN A 293 16.84 3.58 -7.99
N PHE A 294 16.73 3.37 -6.69
CA PHE A 294 16.03 4.26 -5.76
C PHE A 294 17.04 5.05 -4.91
N LEU A 295 16.69 6.29 -4.57
CA LEU A 295 17.50 7.08 -3.62
C LEU A 295 17.23 6.63 -2.17
N ALA A 296 16.05 6.10 -1.91
CA ALA A 296 15.67 5.53 -0.64
C ALA A 296 16.25 4.12 -0.46
N GLN A 297 16.51 3.73 0.78
CA GLN A 297 16.92 2.38 1.14
C GLN A 297 15.72 1.53 1.57
N SER A 298 15.86 0.20 1.46
CA SER A 298 14.86 -0.72 1.99
C SER A 298 14.69 -0.58 3.50
N LEU A 299 13.48 -0.87 4.00
CA LEU A 299 13.11 -0.91 5.42
C LEU A 299 13.49 -2.22 6.12
N ILE A 300 13.96 -3.22 5.37
CA ILE A 300 14.33 -4.57 5.87
C ILE A 300 15.71 -4.98 5.37
#